data_AF-A0A3D0SPU4-F1
#
_entry.id   AF-A0A3D0SPU4-F1
#
_cell.length_a   1.000
_cell.length_b   1.000
_cell.length_c   1.000
_cell.angle_alpha   90.00
_cell.angle_beta   90.00
_cell.angle_gamma   90.00
#
_symmetry.space_group_name_H-M   'P 1'
#
loop_
_entity.id
_entity.type
_entity.pdbx_description
1 polymer ?
#
loop_
_entity_poly.entity_id
_entity_poly.type
_entity_poly.pdbx_seq_one_letter_code
_entity_poly.pdbx_strand_id
1 'polypeptide(L)'
;KIKAADSLNLWLHHLALNAAAPEGAARQSHWVAEDQDILLDAVENPEASLRGLLDLYWQGSRRLLPFFPKSALAYVERLRKDKGNDPDKALWAAQRIWEGDEQRAGSAEREDAYYQLAFGDTGPLDEEFTTLAITIFGPLFEAMDANRSPSSGNR
;
A
#
# COMPACT_ATOMS: atom_id res chain seq x y z
N LYS A 1 12.77 -5.68 -5.32
CA LYS A 1 11.35 -5.66 -4.86
C LYS A 1 11.01 -4.27 -4.33
N ILE A 2 9.89 -3.68 -4.77
CA ILE A 2 9.42 -2.37 -4.25
C ILE A 2 9.09 -2.43 -2.75
N LYS A 3 9.53 -1.44 -1.98
CA LYS A 3 9.20 -1.34 -0.55
C LYS A 3 7.87 -0.62 -0.37
N ALA A 4 7.23 -0.80 0.79
CA ALA A 4 5.97 -0.15 1.12
C ALA A 4 6.01 1.38 0.95
N ALA A 5 7.07 2.03 1.44
CA ALA A 5 7.24 3.48 1.29
C ALA A 5 7.40 3.91 -0.18
N ASP A 6 8.15 3.15 -0.98
CA ASP A 6 8.34 3.42 -2.41
C ASP A 6 7.00 3.31 -3.16
N SER A 7 6.21 2.28 -2.86
CA SER A 7 4.86 2.08 -3.41
C SER A 7 3.93 3.25 -3.10
N LEU A 8 3.90 3.70 -1.84
CA LEU A 8 3.06 4.84 -1.42
C LEU A 8 3.52 6.16 -2.02
N ASN A 9 4.83 6.38 -2.09
CA ASN A 9 5.40 7.57 -2.73
C ASN A 9 5.01 7.62 -4.21
N LEU A 10 5.20 6.52 -4.94
CA LEU A 10 4.77 6.43 -6.35
C LEU A 10 3.28 6.76 -6.48
N TRP A 11 2.43 6.20 -5.62
CA TRP A 11 0.99 6.40 -5.68
C TRP A 11 0.59 7.85 -5.41
N LEU A 12 1.14 8.47 -4.37
CA LEU A 12 0.85 9.87 -4.03
C LEU A 12 1.25 10.83 -5.16
N HIS A 13 2.44 10.65 -5.73
CA HIS A 13 2.89 11.47 -6.86
C HIS A 13 2.02 11.25 -8.11
N HIS A 14 1.62 10.00 -8.37
CA HIS A 14 0.75 9.67 -9.49
C HIS A 14 -0.64 10.31 -9.35
N LEU A 15 -1.23 10.27 -8.15
CA LEU A 15 -2.49 10.95 -7.85
C LEU A 15 -2.38 12.46 -7.99
N ALA A 16 -1.30 13.06 -7.47
CA ALA A 16 -1.05 14.49 -7.60
C ALA A 16 -0.89 14.92 -9.07
N LEU A 17 -0.17 14.14 -9.89
CA LEU A 17 -0.04 14.36 -11.33
C LEU A 17 -1.39 14.31 -12.04
N ASN A 18 -2.20 13.27 -11.75
CA ASN A 18 -3.51 13.10 -12.37
C ASN A 18 -4.51 14.19 -11.96
N ALA A 19 -4.45 14.66 -10.71
CA ALA A 19 -5.29 15.74 -10.20
C ALA A 19 -4.85 17.12 -10.76
N ALA A 20 -3.55 17.39 -10.84
CA ALA A 20 -3.05 18.64 -11.40
C ALA A 20 -3.27 18.75 -12.91
N ALA A 21 -3.27 17.61 -13.61
CA ALA A 21 -3.47 17.50 -15.06
C ALA A 21 -2.74 18.59 -15.88
N PRO A 22 -1.42 18.77 -15.71
CA PRO A 22 -0.69 19.84 -16.39
C PRO A 22 -0.73 19.64 -17.91
N GLU A 23 -0.92 20.74 -18.64
CA GLU A 23 -1.06 20.72 -20.09
C GLU A 23 0.19 20.11 -20.75
N GLY A 24 -0.02 19.19 -21.69
CA GLY A 24 1.06 18.53 -22.43
C GLY A 24 1.78 17.40 -21.70
N ALA A 25 1.47 17.13 -20.43
CA ALA A 25 2.04 15.99 -19.70
C ALA A 25 1.17 14.74 -19.83
N ALA A 26 1.81 13.58 -20.03
CA ALA A 26 1.13 12.30 -19.91
C ALA A 26 0.74 12.05 -18.45
N ARG A 27 -0.52 11.65 -18.20
CA ARG A 27 -1.02 11.30 -16.87
C ARG A 27 -0.68 9.86 -16.48
N GLN A 28 0.51 9.42 -16.84
CA GLN A 28 1.02 8.07 -16.61
C GLN A 28 2.24 8.17 -15.70
N SER A 29 2.50 7.14 -14.92
CA SER A 29 3.73 7.04 -14.13
C SER A 29 4.38 5.70 -14.36
N HIS A 30 5.69 5.72 -14.54
CA HIS A 30 6.50 4.53 -14.73
C HIS A 30 7.57 4.49 -13.65
N TRP A 31 7.54 3.43 -12.85
CA TRP A 31 8.60 3.11 -11.92
C TRP A 31 9.43 1.96 -12.49
N VAL A 32 10.70 2.26 -12.79
CA VAL A 32 11.66 1.28 -13.30
C VAL A 32 12.51 0.80 -12.12
N ALA A 33 12.49 -0.50 -11.86
CA ALA A 33 13.34 -1.14 -10.86
C ALA A 33 14.06 -2.34 -11.46
N GLU A 34 15.17 -2.78 -10.87
CA GLU A 34 15.99 -3.88 -11.37
C GLU A 34 15.20 -5.18 -11.62
N ASP A 35 14.16 -5.44 -10.81
CA ASP A 35 13.38 -6.67 -10.87
C ASP A 35 12.04 -6.54 -11.62
N GLN A 36 11.45 -5.35 -11.66
CA GLN A 36 10.08 -5.14 -12.15
C GLN A 36 9.80 -3.68 -12.46
N ASP A 37 9.21 -3.48 -13.64
CA ASP A 37 8.59 -2.23 -14.04
C ASP A 37 7.13 -2.15 -13.55
N ILE A 38 6.75 -0.99 -13.00
CA ILE A 38 5.38 -0.68 -12.62
C ILE A 38 4.91 0.49 -13.48
N LEU A 39 3.89 0.23 -14.30
CA LEU A 39 3.19 1.24 -15.08
C LEU A 39 1.86 1.55 -14.38
N LEU A 40 1.55 2.84 -14.24
CA LEU A 40 0.26 3.34 -13.79
C LEU A 40 -0.35 4.24 -14.87
N ASP A 41 -1.55 3.89 -15.31
CA ASP A 41 -2.31 4.66 -16.31
C ASP A 41 -3.13 5.75 -15.64
N ALA A 42 -3.75 6.59 -16.45
CA ALA A 42 -4.52 7.70 -15.93
C ALA A 42 -5.67 7.22 -15.02
N VAL A 43 -5.80 7.85 -13.86
CA VAL A 43 -6.84 7.55 -12.86
C VAL A 43 -8.06 8.40 -13.14
N GLU A 44 -9.26 7.81 -13.07
CA GLU A 44 -10.52 8.49 -13.36
C GLU A 44 -10.85 9.58 -12.32
N ASN A 45 -10.73 9.26 -11.02
CA ASN A 45 -11.07 10.15 -9.91
C ASN A 45 -9.89 10.37 -8.95
N PRO A 46 -8.78 10.99 -9.41
CA PRO A 46 -7.56 11.12 -8.63
C PRO A 46 -7.74 11.98 -7.37
N GLU A 47 -8.59 13.00 -7.44
CA GLU A 47 -8.88 13.89 -6.31
C GLU A 47 -9.58 13.17 -5.16
N ALA A 48 -10.50 12.25 -5.46
CA ALA A 48 -11.22 11.48 -4.45
C ALA A 48 -10.27 10.51 -3.73
N SER A 49 -9.43 9.78 -4.48
CA SER A 49 -8.41 8.90 -3.92
C SER A 49 -7.39 9.67 -3.07
N LEU A 50 -6.92 10.82 -3.56
CA LEU A 50 -6.00 11.67 -2.82
C LEU A 50 -6.65 12.22 -1.55
N ARG A 51 -7.91 12.67 -1.62
CA ARG A 51 -8.68 13.12 -0.46
C ARG A 51 -8.77 12.05 0.61
N GLY A 52 -9.06 10.80 0.25
CA GLY A 52 -9.12 9.69 1.21
C GLY A 52 -7.80 9.48 1.96
N LEU A 53 -6.66 9.56 1.27
CA LEU A 53 -5.34 9.47 1.91
C LEU A 53 -5.05 10.67 2.82
N LEU A 54 -5.46 11.87 2.40
CA LEU A 54 -5.36 13.06 3.24
C LEU A 54 -6.24 12.88 4.50
N ASP A 55 -7.49 12.47 4.38
CA ASP A 55 -8.37 12.29 5.55
C ASP A 55 -7.77 11.32 6.59
N LEU A 56 -7.06 10.27 6.15
CA LEU A 56 -6.29 9.38 7.03
C LEU A 56 -5.09 10.08 7.67
N TYR A 57 -4.32 10.89 6.92
CA TYR A 57 -3.24 11.69 7.48
C TYR A 57 -3.72 12.65 8.59
N TRP A 58 -4.84 13.34 8.37
CA TRP A 58 -5.41 14.25 9.37
C TRP A 58 -5.92 13.49 10.60
N GLN A 59 -6.49 12.30 10.44
CA GLN A 59 -6.86 11.42 11.55
C GLN A 59 -5.63 10.95 12.34
N GLY A 60 -4.58 10.50 11.64
CA GLY A 60 -3.30 10.07 12.23
C GLY A 60 -2.55 11.18 12.97
N SER A 61 -2.82 12.43 12.62
CA SER A 61 -2.29 13.60 13.34
C SER A 61 -3.02 13.87 14.66
N ARG A 62 -4.18 13.25 14.91
CA ARG A 62 -5.03 13.46 16.09
C ARG A 62 -5.10 12.25 17.01
N ARG A 63 -4.90 11.05 16.46
CA ARG A 63 -4.83 9.78 17.19
C ARG A 63 -3.88 8.83 16.49
N LEU A 64 -3.41 7.81 17.21
CA LEU A 64 -2.65 6.74 16.61
C LEU A 64 -3.56 5.92 15.68
N LEU A 65 -3.12 5.71 14.44
CA LEU A 65 -3.73 4.77 13.50
C LEU A 65 -2.88 3.49 13.50
N PRO A 66 -3.46 2.30 13.66
CA PRO A 66 -2.74 1.03 13.58
C PRO A 66 -2.39 0.72 12.12
N PHE A 67 -1.49 1.50 11.52
CA PHE A 67 -1.02 1.31 10.15
C PHE A 67 0.49 1.12 10.13
N PHE A 68 0.90 -0.08 9.73
CA PHE A 68 2.29 -0.52 9.69
C PHE A 68 2.63 -0.87 8.24
N PRO A 69 3.35 0.00 7.48
CA PRO A 69 3.41 -0.09 6.03
C PRO A 69 3.94 -1.42 5.50
N LYS A 70 4.91 -2.06 6.15
CA LYS A 70 5.47 -3.33 5.65
C LYS A 70 4.47 -4.47 5.83
N SER A 71 3.87 -4.59 7.01
CA SER A 71 2.83 -5.56 7.33
C SER A 71 1.57 -5.34 6.49
N ALA A 72 1.13 -4.10 6.31
CA ALA A 72 -0.01 -3.74 5.46
C ALA A 72 0.24 -4.08 3.99
N LEU A 73 1.44 -3.82 3.47
CA LEU A 73 1.80 -4.22 2.11
C LEU A 73 1.74 -5.75 1.96
N ALA A 74 2.30 -6.51 2.92
CA ALA A 74 2.26 -7.97 2.89
C ALA A 74 0.83 -8.53 2.99
N TYR A 75 -0.02 -7.90 3.80
CA TYR A 75 -1.45 -8.21 3.89
C TYR A 75 -2.11 -8.12 2.52
N VAL A 76 -2.03 -6.95 1.87
CA VAL A 76 -2.73 -6.72 0.59
C VAL A 76 -2.10 -7.51 -0.56
N GLU A 77 -0.77 -7.67 -0.60
CA GLU A 77 -0.10 -8.55 -1.57
C GLU A 77 -0.58 -10.01 -1.44
N ARG A 78 -0.77 -10.50 -0.21
CA ARG A 78 -1.22 -11.87 0.04
C ARG A 78 -2.69 -12.04 -0.32
N LEU A 79 -3.53 -11.08 0.06
CA LEU A 79 -4.96 -11.04 -0.23
C LEU A 79 -5.21 -11.14 -1.74
N ARG A 80 -4.45 -10.37 -2.54
CA ARG A 80 -4.52 -10.38 -4.01
C ARG A 80 -4.03 -11.67 -4.67
N LYS A 81 -3.02 -12.33 -4.08
CA LYS A 81 -2.45 -13.57 -4.63
C LYS A 81 -3.36 -14.77 -4.42
N ASP A 82 -4.19 -14.76 -3.38
CA ASP A 82 -5.10 -15.87 -3.10
C ASP A 82 -6.39 -15.71 -3.90
N LYS A 83 -6.69 -16.66 -4.79
CA LYS A 83 -7.91 -16.65 -5.61
C LYS A 83 -9.19 -16.67 -4.77
N GLY A 84 -9.09 -17.10 -3.52
CA GLY A 84 -10.21 -17.10 -2.56
C GLY A 84 -10.31 -15.85 -1.68
N ASN A 85 -9.39 -14.89 -1.82
CA ASN A 85 -9.35 -13.67 -1.00
C ASN A 85 -9.37 -13.96 0.51
N ASP A 86 -8.59 -14.96 0.95
CA ASP A 86 -8.57 -15.51 2.31
C ASP A 86 -7.94 -14.53 3.31
N PRO A 87 -8.74 -13.84 4.16
CA PRO A 87 -8.25 -12.79 5.04
C PRO A 87 -7.34 -13.34 6.14
N ASP A 88 -7.53 -14.59 6.57
CA ASP A 88 -6.74 -15.21 7.64
C ASP A 88 -5.30 -15.46 7.16
N LYS A 89 -5.13 -15.95 5.93
CA LYS A 89 -3.80 -16.10 5.34
C LYS A 89 -3.12 -14.76 5.08
N ALA A 90 -3.89 -13.73 4.72
CA ALA A 90 -3.36 -12.38 4.54
C ALA A 90 -2.90 -11.80 5.88
N LEU A 91 -3.69 -11.97 6.94
CA LEU A 91 -3.34 -11.55 8.29
C LEU A 91 -2.11 -12.29 8.81
N TRP A 92 -2.01 -13.60 8.56
CA TRP A 92 -0.82 -14.36 8.91
C TRP A 92 0.45 -13.84 8.20
N ALA A 93 0.34 -13.45 6.92
CA ALA A 93 1.46 -12.84 6.21
C ALA A 93 1.86 -11.49 6.82
N ALA A 94 0.90 -10.68 7.24
CA ALA A 94 1.15 -9.42 7.94
C ALA A 94 1.84 -9.65 9.30
N GLN A 95 1.37 -10.64 10.06
CA GLN A 95 1.93 -11.00 11.37
C GLN A 95 3.39 -11.42 11.25
N ARG A 96 3.75 -12.18 10.21
CA ARG A 96 5.15 -12.57 9.97
C ARG A 96 6.07 -11.39 9.71
N ILE A 97 5.58 -10.35 9.05
CA ILE A 97 6.36 -9.12 8.84
C ILE A 97 6.43 -8.31 10.14
N TRP A 98 5.34 -8.30 10.91
CA TRP A 98 5.27 -7.60 12.18
C TRP A 98 6.25 -8.15 13.20
N GLU A 99 6.21 -9.47 13.43
CA GLU A 99 7.09 -10.18 14.37
C GLU A 99 8.51 -10.36 13.83
N GLY A 100 8.69 -10.33 12.51
CA GLY A 100 9.97 -10.58 11.86
C GLY A 100 10.39 -12.05 11.90
N ASP A 101 11.67 -12.26 11.58
CA ASP A 101 12.34 -13.55 11.62
C ASP A 101 13.29 -13.56 12.82
N GLU A 102 13.09 -14.51 13.76
CA GLU A 102 13.93 -14.69 14.95
C GLU A 102 15.41 -14.87 14.60
N GLN A 103 15.73 -15.39 13.41
CA GLN A 103 17.11 -15.60 12.97
C GLN A 103 17.76 -14.32 12.40
N ARG A 104 17.00 -13.25 12.21
CA ARG A 104 17.44 -12.03 11.53
C ARG A 104 17.02 -10.79 12.34
N ALA A 105 17.90 -10.37 13.23
CA ALA A 105 17.72 -9.15 14.02
C ALA A 105 17.44 -7.93 13.11
N GLY A 106 16.50 -7.06 13.50
CA GLY A 106 16.10 -5.89 12.71
C GLY A 106 15.11 -6.19 11.58
N SER A 107 14.62 -7.42 11.47
CA SER A 107 13.67 -7.80 10.41
C SER A 107 12.22 -7.51 10.77
N ALA A 108 11.91 -7.39 12.07
CA ALA A 108 10.57 -7.19 12.58
C ALA A 108 10.13 -5.73 12.43
N GLU A 109 8.92 -5.49 11.91
CA GLU A 109 8.40 -4.12 11.87
C GLU A 109 8.09 -3.59 13.29
N ARG A 110 7.71 -4.47 14.23
CA ARG A 110 7.46 -4.10 15.64
C ARG A 110 8.68 -3.60 16.41
N GLU A 111 9.89 -3.77 15.87
CA GLU A 111 11.13 -3.29 16.50
C GLU A 111 11.34 -1.78 16.34
N ASP A 112 10.51 -1.10 15.54
CA ASP A 112 10.52 0.36 15.45
C ASP A 112 10.16 1.00 16.80
N ALA A 113 11.02 1.89 17.28
CA ALA A 113 10.86 2.54 18.59
C ALA A 113 9.54 3.33 18.72
N TYR A 114 9.04 3.91 17.63
CA TYR A 114 7.76 4.62 17.65
C TYR A 114 6.60 3.65 17.82
N TYR A 115 6.64 2.48 17.19
CA TYR A 115 5.59 1.47 17.32
C TYR A 115 5.60 0.82 18.70
N GLN A 116 6.77 0.53 19.26
CA GLN A 116 6.88 0.03 20.64
C GLN A 116 6.29 1.01 21.65
N LEU A 117 6.55 2.31 21.49
CA LEU A 117 6.01 3.34 22.36
C LEU A 117 4.49 3.49 22.21
N ALA A 118 4.00 3.46 20.96
CA ALA A 118 2.61 3.73 20.63
C ALA A 118 1.66 2.55 20.88
N PHE A 119 2.13 1.32 20.62
CA PHE A 119 1.29 0.11 20.62
C PHE A 119 1.77 -0.98 21.60
N GLY A 120 2.97 -0.85 22.18
CA GLY A 120 3.46 -1.75 23.24
C GLY A 120 3.29 -3.24 22.90
N ASP A 121 2.72 -3.99 23.84
CA ASP A 121 2.38 -5.42 23.69
C ASP A 121 0.91 -5.66 23.26
N THR A 122 0.21 -4.62 22.79
CA THR A 122 -1.12 -4.84 22.17
C THR A 122 -0.94 -5.56 20.85
N GLY A 123 -1.88 -6.44 20.47
CA GLY A 123 -1.91 -7.02 19.12
C GLY A 123 -2.51 -5.99 18.16
N PRO A 124 -1.72 -5.20 17.42
CA PRO A 124 -2.23 -4.00 16.75
C PRO A 124 -2.64 -4.30 15.31
N LEU A 125 -2.53 -5.56 14.87
CA LEU A 125 -3.02 -6.04 13.58
C LEU A 125 -4.48 -6.49 13.72
N ASP A 126 -5.35 -5.56 14.12
CA ASP A 126 -6.78 -5.78 14.33
C ASP A 126 -7.61 -5.46 13.08
N GLU A 127 -8.93 -5.33 13.24
CA GLU A 127 -9.85 -4.97 12.16
C GLU A 127 -9.60 -3.56 11.60
N GLU A 128 -9.15 -2.62 12.44
CA GLU A 128 -8.82 -1.29 11.99
C GLU A 128 -7.56 -1.32 11.11
N PHE A 129 -6.54 -2.10 11.50
CA PHE A 129 -5.36 -2.32 10.67
C PHE A 129 -5.71 -2.88 9.29
N THR A 130 -6.54 -3.93 9.21
CA THR A 130 -6.89 -4.53 7.92
C THR A 130 -7.67 -3.56 7.03
N THR A 131 -8.59 -2.81 7.62
CA THR A 131 -9.33 -1.73 6.94
C THR A 131 -8.40 -0.67 6.40
N LEU A 132 -7.44 -0.20 7.21
CA LEU A 132 -6.45 0.80 6.79
C LEU A 132 -5.55 0.27 5.68
N ALA A 133 -5.08 -0.97 5.78
CA ALA A 133 -4.24 -1.62 4.78
C ALA A 133 -4.94 -1.67 3.41
N ILE A 134 -6.20 -2.12 3.38
CA ILE A 134 -7.01 -2.17 2.15
C ILE A 134 -7.28 -0.77 1.61
N THR A 135 -7.68 0.16 2.48
CA THR A 135 -8.01 1.54 2.07
C THR A 135 -6.80 2.25 1.45
N ILE A 136 -5.60 2.06 2.01
CA ILE A 136 -4.40 2.75 1.58
C ILE A 136 -3.76 2.10 0.35
N PHE A 137 -3.61 0.76 0.34
CA PHE A 137 -2.90 0.05 -0.74
C PHE A 137 -3.81 -0.51 -1.83
N GLY A 138 -5.10 -0.75 -1.55
CA GLY A 138 -6.06 -1.31 -2.49
C GLY A 138 -6.11 -0.54 -3.82
N PRO A 139 -6.38 0.78 -3.80
CA PRO A 139 -6.48 1.58 -5.03
C PRO A 139 -5.20 1.56 -5.89
N LEU A 140 -4.01 1.58 -5.25
CA LEU A 140 -2.75 1.45 -5.96
C LEU A 140 -2.67 0.12 -6.71
N PHE A 141 -3.02 -0.97 -6.03
CA PHE A 141 -2.90 -2.29 -6.63
C PHE A 141 -3.95 -2.57 -7.70
N GLU A 142 -5.16 -2.02 -7.56
CA GLU A 142 -6.18 -2.04 -8.61
C GLU A 142 -5.67 -1.32 -9.87
N ALA A 143 -5.05 -0.15 -9.72
CA ALA A 143 -4.43 0.57 -10.84
C ALA A 143 -3.27 -0.23 -11.48
N MET A 144 -2.47 -0.94 -10.68
CA MET A 144 -1.43 -1.82 -11.20
C MET A 144 -1.99 -3.03 -11.97
N ASP A 145 -3.10 -3.60 -11.52
CA ASP A 145 -3.72 -4.78 -12.14
C ASP A 145 -4.44 -4.41 -13.44
N ALA A 146 -5.13 -3.26 -13.48
CA ALA A 146 -5.74 -2.73 -14.69
C ALA A 146 -4.73 -2.62 -15.84
N ASN A 147 -3.48 -2.26 -15.52
CA ASN A 147 -2.40 -2.12 -16.50
C ASN A 147 -1.75 -3.45 -16.92
N ARG A 148 -1.89 -4.51 -16.11
CA ARG A 148 -1.36 -5.85 -16.40
C ARG A 148 -2.29 -6.69 -17.26
N SER A 149 -3.58 -6.40 -17.25
CA SER A 149 -4.51 -6.94 -18.23
C SER A 149 -4.25 -6.22 -19.56
N PRO A 150 -3.62 -6.88 -20.56
CA PRO A 150 -3.51 -6.25 -21.86
C PRO A 150 -4.93 -6.04 -22.36
N SER A 151 -5.23 -4.82 -22.80
CA SER A 151 -6.22 -4.59 -23.83
C SER A 151 -6.10 -5.70 -24.87
N SER A 152 -7.05 -6.64 -24.86
CA SER A 152 -7.43 -7.42 -26.03
C SER A 152 -7.96 -6.42 -27.06
N GLY A 153 -7.01 -5.73 -27.69
CA GLY A 153 -7.22 -4.59 -28.56
C GLY A 153 -6.51 -4.87 -29.87
N ASN A 154 -7.22 -5.61 -30.70
CA ASN A 154 -7.02 -5.78 -32.12
C ASN A 154 -6.37 -4.55 -32.79
N ARG A 155 -5.23 -4.75 -33.45
CA ARG A 155 -4.87 -3.99 -34.66
C ARG A 155 -3.92 -4.81 -35.52
#